data_AF-A0A7J8XN69-F1
#
_entry.id   AF-A0A7J8XN69-F1
#
_cell.length_a   1.000
_cell.length_b   1.000
_cell.length_c   1.000
_cell.angle_alpha   90.00
_cell.angle_beta   90.00
_cell.angle_gamma   90.00
#
_symmetry.space_group_name_H-M   'P 1'
#
loop_
_entity.id
_entity.type
_entity.pdbx_description
1 polymer ?
#
loop_
_entity_poly.entity_id
_entity_poly.type
_entity_poly.pdbx_seq_one_letter_code
_entity_poly.pdbx_strand_id
1 'polypeptide(L)'
;MSANSTRMGSFRRVVQRNDEKWWVPVPCVPSSGLTEKARKHLRHKRECANQIHKAAMSINNSVLSEMEIPDSYMASLPKSGRASIGDPIYRYMYTTEKFSPEYLLDCLNIASEHEALELADRVEASMYTWRRKACMIHSKSSWSMVKDLMSDVDRSDKNHILAERAESLLFSLKQRYPELSQTSLDTCKIQYNRDVGQAILESYSRVLEGLAFNIVAWIEDVFFVDSTTRNQD
;
A
#
# COMPACT_ATOMS: atom_id res chain seq x y z
N MET A 1 3.74 59.10 -26.76
CA MET A 1 3.17 57.89 -27.40
C MET A 1 4.10 56.74 -27.11
N SER A 2 3.57 55.70 -26.45
CA SER A 2 3.96 54.27 -26.37
C SER A 2 5.45 53.84 -26.41
N ALA A 3 5.92 52.85 -25.66
CA ALA A 3 5.33 51.98 -24.64
C ALA A 3 6.48 51.17 -23.99
N ASN A 4 6.24 50.73 -22.76
CA ASN A 4 7.05 49.82 -21.95
C ASN A 4 7.49 48.54 -22.67
N SER A 5 8.70 48.06 -22.34
CA SER A 5 8.92 46.63 -22.13
C SER A 5 10.09 46.41 -21.17
N THR A 6 9.79 46.48 -19.88
CA THR A 6 10.63 45.91 -18.82
C THR A 6 10.60 44.39 -18.95
N ARG A 7 11.60 43.82 -19.63
CA ARG A 7 11.90 42.38 -19.53
C ARG A 7 12.52 42.09 -18.17
N MET A 8 11.68 42.03 -17.13
CA MET A 8 12.02 41.37 -15.88
C MET A 8 11.57 39.91 -15.95
N GLY A 9 12.35 39.10 -16.66
CA GLY A 9 12.33 37.66 -16.47
C GLY A 9 12.95 37.36 -15.11
N SER A 10 12.17 37.51 -14.04
CA SER A 10 12.57 37.12 -12.70
C SER A 10 12.58 35.59 -12.67
N PHE A 11 13.73 35.00 -12.98
CA PHE A 11 14.09 33.69 -12.43
C PHE A 11 14.17 33.88 -10.92
N ARG A 12 13.00 33.81 -10.27
CA ARG A 12 12.87 33.88 -8.81
C ARG A 12 13.70 32.75 -8.23
N ARG A 13 14.52 33.11 -7.26
CA ARG A 13 15.29 32.27 -6.34
C ARG A 13 14.72 30.85 -6.30
N VAL A 14 15.34 29.92 -7.02
CA VAL A 14 14.99 28.51 -6.97
C VAL A 14 15.35 28.05 -5.56
N VAL A 15 14.34 27.91 -4.70
CA VAL A 15 14.51 27.18 -3.44
C VAL A 15 14.89 25.77 -3.87
N GLN A 16 16.14 25.37 -3.61
CA GLN A 16 16.62 24.03 -3.91
C GLN A 16 15.68 23.02 -3.24
N ARG A 17 15.03 22.19 -4.06
CA ARG A 17 14.39 20.95 -3.65
C ARG A 17 15.18 19.79 -4.24
N ASN A 18 15.04 18.61 -3.62
CA ASN A 18 15.43 17.34 -4.23
C ASN A 18 14.96 17.31 -5.68
N ASP A 19 15.90 17.11 -6.62
CA ASP A 19 15.74 17.15 -8.08
C ASP A 19 14.75 16.12 -8.67
N GLU A 20 13.95 15.45 -7.84
CA GLU A 20 13.16 14.27 -8.21
C GLU A 20 11.95 14.59 -9.11
N LYS A 21 11.45 15.84 -9.13
CA LYS A 21 10.22 16.23 -9.86
C LYS A 21 10.39 17.52 -10.68
N TRP A 22 11.39 17.56 -11.56
CA TRP A 22 11.74 18.74 -12.38
C TRP A 22 10.60 19.30 -13.26
N TRP A 23 9.58 18.49 -13.58
CA TRP A 23 8.43 18.89 -14.40
C TRP A 23 7.32 19.62 -13.62
N VAL A 24 7.36 19.64 -12.29
CA VAL A 24 6.35 20.29 -11.46
C VAL A 24 6.71 21.77 -11.24
N PRO A 25 5.80 22.73 -11.50
CA PRO A 25 6.09 24.14 -11.25
C PRO A 25 6.39 24.43 -9.78
N VAL A 26 7.42 25.25 -9.52
CA VAL A 26 7.79 25.65 -8.15
C VAL A 26 6.74 26.64 -7.60
N PRO A 27 6.11 26.35 -6.45
CA PRO A 27 5.19 27.29 -5.82
C PRO A 27 5.90 28.60 -5.47
N CYS A 28 5.24 29.73 -5.72
CA CYS A 28 5.74 31.05 -5.36
C CYS A 28 4.83 31.69 -4.31
N VAL A 29 5.44 32.21 -3.25
CA VAL A 29 4.75 32.99 -2.19
C VAL A 29 5.27 34.44 -2.18
N PRO A 30 4.52 35.40 -1.62
CA PRO A 30 5.03 36.75 -1.37
C PRO A 30 6.28 36.72 -0.47
N SER A 31 7.15 37.72 -0.56
CA SER A 31 8.35 37.81 0.29
C SER A 31 8.02 37.88 1.78
N SER A 32 6.86 38.42 2.16
CA SER A 32 6.35 38.43 3.53
C SER A 32 5.72 37.09 3.96
N GLY A 33 5.78 36.06 3.12
CA GLY A 33 5.02 34.83 3.25
C GLY A 33 3.51 35.00 3.03
N LEU A 34 2.77 33.93 3.31
CA LEU A 34 1.32 33.85 3.23
C LEU A 34 0.65 34.53 4.42
N THR A 35 -0.44 35.25 4.14
CA THR A 35 -1.31 35.80 5.18
C THR A 35 -1.87 34.69 6.07
N GLU A 36 -2.15 34.99 7.34
CA GLU A 36 -2.75 33.98 8.26
C GLU A 36 -4.08 33.44 7.72
N LYS A 37 -4.89 34.29 7.08
CA LYS A 37 -6.15 33.88 6.43
C LYS A 37 -5.90 32.84 5.34
N ALA A 38 -4.90 33.06 4.47
CA ALA A 38 -4.55 32.11 3.41
C ALA A 38 -4.00 30.80 4.00
N ARG A 39 -3.13 30.86 5.01
CA ARG A 39 -2.60 29.67 5.69
C ARG A 39 -3.70 28.84 6.33
N LYS A 40 -4.64 29.48 7.04
CA LYS A 40 -5.80 28.79 7.61
C LYS A 40 -6.68 28.15 6.54
N HIS A 41 -6.90 28.83 5.42
CA HIS A 41 -7.67 28.28 4.30
C HIS A 41 -6.99 27.04 3.69
N LEU A 42 -5.69 27.11 3.40
CA LEU A 42 -4.93 25.98 2.86
C LEU A 42 -4.89 24.80 3.83
N ARG A 43 -4.74 25.03 5.13
CA ARG A 43 -4.81 23.96 6.15
C ARG A 43 -6.15 23.23 6.10
N HIS A 44 -7.25 23.97 6.00
CA HIS A 44 -8.58 23.38 5.89
C HIS A 44 -8.76 22.58 4.60
N LYS A 45 -8.27 23.10 3.46
CA LYS A 45 -8.31 22.38 2.17
C LYS A 45 -7.48 21.10 2.19
N ARG A 46 -6.29 21.14 2.80
CA ARG A 46 -5.44 19.97 3.00
C ARG A 46 -6.14 18.90 3.81
N GLU A 47 -6.75 19.29 4.94
CA GLU A 47 -7.47 18.33 5.80
C GLU A 47 -8.66 17.69 5.07
N CYS A 48 -9.43 18.48 4.32
CA CYS A 48 -10.51 17.97 3.48
C CYS A 48 -9.99 16.97 2.43
N ALA A 49 -8.91 17.29 1.72
CA ALA A 49 -8.30 16.39 0.74
C ALA A 49 -7.78 15.10 1.40
N ASN A 50 -7.17 15.19 2.58
CA ASN A 50 -6.70 14.02 3.33
C ASN A 50 -7.86 13.07 3.73
N GLN A 51 -9.01 13.63 4.12
CA GLN A 51 -10.20 12.81 4.41
C GLN A 51 -10.75 12.12 3.16
N ILE A 52 -10.76 12.80 2.02
CA ILE A 52 -11.14 12.21 0.73
C ILE A 52 -10.17 11.08 0.36
N HIS A 53 -8.86 11.31 0.50
CA HIS A 53 -7.83 10.31 0.23
C HIS A 53 -8.05 9.04 1.06
N LYS A 54 -8.23 9.17 2.38
CA LYS A 54 -8.51 8.04 3.28
C LYS A 54 -9.80 7.30 2.92
N ALA A 55 -10.87 8.02 2.58
CA ALA A 55 -12.13 7.41 2.18
C ALA A 55 -12.01 6.65 0.85
N ALA A 56 -11.35 7.26 -0.13
CA ALA A 56 -11.12 6.66 -1.44
C ALA A 56 -10.26 5.38 -1.34
N MET A 57 -9.17 5.44 -0.59
CA MET A 57 -8.29 4.29 -0.30
C MET A 57 -9.06 3.17 0.40
N SER A 58 -9.92 3.48 1.37
CA SER A 58 -10.76 2.48 2.06
C SER A 58 -11.72 1.77 1.11
N ILE A 59 -12.38 2.52 0.21
CA ILE A 59 -13.25 1.96 -0.83
C ILE A 59 -12.44 1.07 -1.78
N ASN A 60 -11.28 1.55 -2.25
CA ASN A 60 -10.43 0.80 -3.18
C ASN A 60 -9.99 -0.54 -2.56
N ASN A 61 -9.50 -0.51 -1.32
CA ASN A 61 -9.11 -1.71 -0.57
C ASN A 61 -10.28 -2.69 -0.35
N SER A 62 -11.47 -2.18 -0.04
CA SER A 62 -12.67 -3.02 0.14
C SER A 62 -13.01 -3.77 -1.16
N VAL A 63 -13.04 -3.05 -2.29
CA VAL A 63 -13.37 -3.63 -3.60
C VAL A 63 -12.31 -4.64 -4.02
N LEU A 64 -11.03 -4.34 -3.86
CA LEU A 64 -9.94 -5.29 -4.13
C LEU A 64 -10.05 -6.55 -3.26
N SER A 65 -10.49 -6.44 -2.01
CA SER A 65 -10.67 -7.60 -1.13
C SER A 65 -11.79 -8.54 -1.60
N GLU A 66 -12.83 -8.00 -2.24
CA GLU A 66 -13.99 -8.72 -2.76
C GLU A 66 -13.80 -9.25 -4.19
N MET A 67 -12.81 -8.74 -4.93
CA MET A 67 -12.47 -9.27 -6.25
C MET A 67 -12.00 -10.72 -6.18
N GLU A 68 -12.52 -11.54 -7.10
CA GLU A 68 -12.13 -12.94 -7.26
C GLU A 68 -10.62 -13.07 -7.56
N ILE A 69 -9.99 -14.08 -6.97
CA ILE A 69 -8.57 -14.35 -7.20
C ILE A 69 -8.45 -15.15 -8.51
N PRO A 70 -7.70 -14.66 -9.50
CA PRO A 70 -7.56 -15.38 -10.76
C PRO A 70 -6.90 -16.75 -10.61
N ASP A 71 -7.42 -17.76 -11.31
CA ASP A 71 -6.82 -19.10 -11.34
C ASP A 71 -5.36 -19.10 -11.80
N SER A 72 -5.00 -18.18 -12.70
CA SER A 72 -3.63 -17.98 -13.19
C SER A 72 -2.67 -17.60 -12.06
N TYR A 73 -3.10 -16.76 -11.13
CA TYR A 73 -2.34 -16.42 -9.92
C TYR A 73 -2.20 -17.65 -9.01
N MET A 74 -3.30 -18.34 -8.74
CA MET A 74 -3.25 -19.55 -7.90
C MET A 74 -2.34 -20.63 -8.49
N ALA A 75 -2.29 -20.76 -9.82
CA ALA A 75 -1.41 -21.70 -10.52
C ALA A 75 0.07 -21.29 -10.47
N SER A 76 0.39 -19.99 -10.41
CA SER A 76 1.77 -19.50 -10.31
C SER A 76 2.36 -19.59 -8.90
N LEU A 77 1.51 -19.72 -7.87
CA LEU A 77 1.95 -19.82 -6.48
C LEU A 77 2.88 -21.02 -6.23
N PRO A 78 3.96 -20.85 -5.43
CA PRO A 78 4.84 -21.93 -5.05
C PRO A 78 4.11 -23.11 -4.38
N LYS A 79 4.71 -24.30 -4.47
CA LYS A 79 4.18 -25.50 -3.80
C LYS A 79 4.24 -25.42 -2.28
N SER A 80 5.01 -24.49 -1.71
CA SER A 80 5.21 -24.34 -0.26
C SER A 80 5.18 -22.87 0.11
N GLY A 81 4.32 -22.48 1.06
CA GLY A 81 4.27 -21.10 1.56
C GLY A 81 5.64 -20.66 2.09
N ARG A 82 6.32 -21.54 2.85
CA ARG A 82 7.70 -21.34 3.32
C ARG A 82 8.68 -20.89 2.21
N ALA A 83 8.50 -21.36 0.98
CA ALA A 83 9.40 -20.99 -0.12
C ALA A 83 9.24 -19.51 -0.53
N SER A 84 8.05 -18.93 -0.38
CA SER A 84 7.80 -17.51 -0.71
C SER A 84 8.28 -16.59 0.42
N ILE A 85 7.91 -16.88 1.66
CA ILE A 85 8.20 -16.05 2.84
C ILE A 85 9.65 -16.21 3.36
N GLY A 86 10.29 -17.35 3.09
CA GLY A 86 11.64 -17.66 3.56
C GLY A 86 11.70 -18.22 4.99
N ASP A 87 12.83 -18.84 5.29
CA ASP A 87 13.06 -19.60 6.53
C ASP A 87 12.94 -18.81 7.83
N PRO A 88 13.52 -17.61 7.97
CA PRO A 88 13.49 -16.88 9.24
C PRO A 88 12.06 -16.52 9.66
N ILE A 89 11.30 -15.97 8.71
CA ILE A 89 9.94 -15.50 8.96
C ILE A 89 9.00 -16.70 9.14
N TYR A 90 9.15 -17.75 8.32
CA TYR A 90 8.39 -18.99 8.51
C TYR A 90 8.62 -19.60 9.90
N ARG A 91 9.88 -19.67 10.36
CA ARG A 91 10.21 -20.24 11.67
C ARG A 91 9.53 -19.45 12.78
N TYR A 92 9.60 -18.12 12.76
CA TYR A 92 8.91 -17.26 13.72
C TYR A 92 7.38 -17.46 13.70
N MET A 93 6.78 -17.50 12.51
CA MET A 93 5.33 -17.75 12.36
C MET A 93 4.92 -19.16 12.79
N TYR A 94 5.81 -20.15 12.76
CA TYR A 94 5.50 -21.55 13.05
C TYR A 94 5.70 -21.90 14.53
N THR A 95 6.78 -21.43 15.15
CA THR A 95 7.17 -21.89 16.50
C THR A 95 6.58 -21.07 17.63
N THR A 96 6.14 -19.84 17.36
CA THR A 96 5.72 -18.93 18.42
C THR A 96 4.31 -19.26 18.90
N GLU A 97 4.12 -19.48 20.19
CA GLU A 97 2.78 -19.69 20.79
C GLU A 97 1.91 -18.44 20.65
N LYS A 98 2.48 -17.26 20.94
CA LYS A 98 1.84 -15.94 20.79
C LYS A 98 2.47 -15.16 19.65
N PHE A 99 1.87 -15.22 18.46
CA PHE A 99 2.36 -14.49 17.30
C PHE A 99 2.10 -12.98 17.44
N SER A 100 3.15 -12.16 17.26
CA SER A 100 3.02 -10.70 17.15
C SER A 100 3.58 -10.27 15.79
N PRO A 101 2.72 -9.78 14.87
CA PRO A 101 3.18 -9.28 13.58
C PRO A 101 4.01 -8.01 13.71
N GLU A 102 3.70 -7.13 14.65
CA GLU A 102 4.45 -5.87 14.88
C GLU A 102 5.90 -6.17 15.30
N TYR A 103 6.10 -7.08 16.26
CA TYR A 103 7.43 -7.47 16.70
C TYR A 103 8.24 -8.11 15.58
N LEU A 104 7.61 -8.95 14.75
CA LEU A 104 8.27 -9.52 13.58
C LEU A 104 8.71 -8.42 12.61
N LEU A 105 7.83 -7.47 12.29
CA LEU A 105 8.16 -6.34 11.42
C LEU A 105 9.28 -5.46 11.99
N ASP A 106 9.35 -5.29 13.32
CA ASP A 106 10.45 -4.57 13.99
C ASP A 106 11.80 -5.30 13.88
N CYS A 107 11.78 -6.63 13.76
CA CYS A 107 12.97 -7.43 13.56
C CYS A 107 13.43 -7.49 12.09
N LEU A 108 12.57 -7.08 11.15
CA LEU A 108 12.90 -7.05 9.73
C LEU A 108 13.54 -5.71 9.37
N ASN A 109 14.69 -5.76 8.70
CA ASN A 109 15.32 -4.56 8.16
C ASN A 109 14.66 -4.19 6.82
N ILE A 110 13.52 -3.49 6.89
CA ILE A 110 12.81 -2.97 5.71
C ILE A 110 13.26 -1.51 5.50
N ALA A 111 14.19 -1.31 4.58
CA ALA A 111 14.84 -0.03 4.32
C ALA A 111 14.14 0.80 3.24
N SER A 112 13.28 0.19 2.42
CA SER A 112 12.60 0.87 1.30
C SER A 112 11.15 0.41 1.10
N GLU A 113 10.37 1.23 0.41
CA GLU A 113 9.01 0.86 -0.04
C GLU A 113 9.04 -0.41 -0.92
N HIS A 114 10.06 -0.55 -1.77
CA HIS A 114 10.21 -1.72 -2.62
C HIS A 114 10.38 -3.02 -1.81
N GLU A 115 11.20 -2.99 -0.77
CA GLU A 115 11.36 -4.14 0.13
C GLU A 115 10.08 -4.45 0.92
N ALA A 116 9.33 -3.41 1.32
CA ALA A 116 8.03 -3.59 1.95
C ALA A 116 7.02 -4.26 0.99
N LEU A 117 7.03 -3.86 -0.28
CA LEU A 117 6.14 -4.42 -1.30
C LEU A 117 6.50 -5.88 -1.62
N GLU A 118 7.79 -6.17 -1.78
CA GLU A 118 8.26 -7.55 -1.99
C GLU A 118 7.85 -8.45 -0.81
N LEU A 119 7.96 -7.94 0.42
CA LEU A 119 7.50 -8.67 1.59
C LEU A 119 5.99 -8.91 1.55
N ALA A 120 5.19 -7.91 1.18
CA ALA A 120 3.73 -8.05 1.03
C ALA A 120 3.37 -9.15 0.02
N ASP A 121 3.98 -9.11 -1.17
CA ASP A 121 3.78 -10.12 -2.22
C ASP A 121 4.11 -11.54 -1.75
N ARG A 122 5.24 -11.70 -1.05
CA ARG A 122 5.66 -13.00 -0.50
C ARG A 122 4.72 -13.50 0.59
N VAL A 123 4.23 -12.60 1.45
CA VAL A 123 3.27 -12.93 2.52
C VAL A 123 1.92 -13.32 1.91
N GLU A 124 1.40 -12.58 0.93
CA GLU A 124 0.17 -12.93 0.21
C GLU A 124 0.28 -14.29 -0.49
N ALA A 125 1.38 -14.52 -1.22
CA ALA A 125 1.63 -15.79 -1.88
C ALA A 125 1.65 -16.96 -0.88
N SER A 126 2.25 -16.76 0.30
CA SER A 126 2.29 -17.76 1.36
C SER A 126 0.92 -18.03 1.97
N MET A 127 0.18 -16.96 2.27
CA MET A 127 -1.18 -17.01 2.81
C MET A 127 -2.08 -17.86 1.91
N TYR A 128 -2.14 -17.55 0.61
CA TYR A 128 -2.98 -18.30 -0.32
C TYR A 128 -2.48 -19.72 -0.59
N THR A 129 -1.17 -19.96 -0.52
CA THR A 129 -0.63 -21.32 -0.58
C THR A 129 -1.07 -22.18 0.60
N TRP A 130 -1.10 -21.61 1.81
CA TRP A 130 -1.58 -22.31 3.01
C TRP A 130 -3.10 -22.48 3.02
N ARG A 131 -3.87 -21.45 2.64
CA ARG A 131 -5.34 -21.53 2.48
C ARG A 131 -5.72 -22.65 1.51
N ARG A 132 -5.08 -22.70 0.33
CA ARG A 132 -5.29 -23.78 -0.65
C ARG A 132 -5.06 -25.16 -0.04
N LYS A 133 -3.96 -25.35 0.69
CA LYS A 133 -3.63 -26.64 1.31
C LYS A 133 -4.59 -27.06 2.42
N ALA A 134 -5.08 -26.11 3.22
CA ALA A 134 -6.09 -26.39 4.24
C ALA A 134 -7.41 -26.88 3.62
N CYS A 135 -7.81 -26.35 2.46
CA CYS A 135 -9.04 -26.75 1.77
C CYS A 135 -8.95 -28.09 1.02
N MET A 136 -7.76 -28.56 0.64
CA MET A 136 -7.59 -29.77 -0.21
C MET A 136 -8.01 -31.10 0.46
N ILE A 137 -8.26 -31.12 1.77
CA ILE A 137 -8.60 -32.36 2.51
C ILE A 137 -10.06 -32.78 2.26
N HIS A 138 -10.96 -31.87 1.92
CA HIS A 138 -12.37 -32.21 1.66
C HIS A 138 -12.64 -32.89 0.30
N SER A 139 -11.59 -33.09 -0.53
CA SER A 139 -11.73 -33.58 -1.91
C SER A 139 -11.07 -34.94 -2.19
N LYS A 140 -10.46 -35.59 -1.19
CA LYS A 140 -9.82 -36.90 -1.38
C LYS A 140 -10.76 -38.05 -1.01
N SER A 141 -10.97 -38.96 -1.97
CA SER A 141 -11.87 -40.11 -1.87
C SER A 141 -11.43 -41.16 -0.84
N SER A 142 -12.45 -41.69 -0.17
CA SER A 142 -12.51 -42.91 0.65
C SER A 142 -11.44 -43.97 0.35
N TRP A 143 -10.71 -44.41 1.38
CA TRP A 143 -10.01 -45.71 1.58
C TRP A 143 -8.59 -45.64 2.20
N SER A 144 -7.91 -44.50 2.26
CA SER A 144 -6.62 -44.35 3.00
C SER A 144 -6.77 -43.69 4.39
N MET A 145 -8.00 -43.52 4.87
CA MET A 145 -8.41 -42.34 5.65
C MET A 145 -8.41 -42.45 7.19
N VAL A 146 -7.80 -43.46 7.81
CA VAL A 146 -7.89 -43.60 9.29
C VAL A 146 -6.56 -43.34 10.01
N LYS A 147 -5.42 -43.66 9.40
CA LYS A 147 -4.09 -43.44 10.01
C LYS A 147 -3.47 -42.10 9.59
N ASP A 148 -3.69 -41.67 8.34
CA ASP A 148 -3.24 -40.37 7.82
C ASP A 148 -4.11 -39.19 8.30
N LEU A 149 -5.33 -39.46 8.75
CA LEU A 149 -6.27 -38.41 9.17
C LEU A 149 -5.79 -37.65 10.40
N MET A 150 -5.17 -38.30 11.39
CA MET A 150 -4.66 -37.60 12.58
C MET A 150 -3.45 -36.71 12.26
N SER A 151 -2.56 -37.12 11.35
CA SER A 151 -1.42 -36.31 10.91
C SER A 151 -1.80 -35.21 9.91
N ASP A 152 -2.79 -35.47 9.06
CA ASP A 152 -3.27 -34.50 8.08
C ASP A 152 -4.19 -33.45 8.70
N VAL A 153 -4.97 -33.79 9.73
CA VAL A 153 -5.76 -32.81 10.52
C VAL A 153 -4.82 -31.83 11.23
N ASP A 154 -3.81 -32.32 11.97
CA ASP A 154 -2.81 -31.46 12.63
C ASP A 154 -2.06 -30.57 11.63
N ARG A 155 -1.74 -31.11 10.44
CA ARG A 155 -1.11 -30.33 9.35
C ARG A 155 -2.06 -29.31 8.72
N SER A 156 -3.35 -29.61 8.61
CA SER A 156 -4.39 -28.71 8.12
C SER A 156 -4.58 -27.53 9.06
N ASP A 157 -4.74 -27.83 10.35
CA ASP A 157 -4.91 -26.85 11.41
C ASP A 157 -3.70 -25.92 11.45
N LYS A 158 -2.49 -26.46 11.28
CA LYS A 158 -1.27 -25.67 11.13
C LYS A 158 -1.28 -24.77 9.90
N ASN A 159 -1.76 -25.24 8.74
CA ASN A 159 -1.86 -24.38 7.56
C ASN A 159 -2.90 -23.27 7.76
N HIS A 160 -4.00 -23.55 8.46
CA HIS A 160 -5.00 -22.53 8.80
C HIS A 160 -4.41 -21.45 9.71
N ILE A 161 -3.72 -21.84 10.79
CA ILE A 161 -3.02 -20.93 11.69
C ILE A 161 -1.97 -20.09 10.94
N LEU A 162 -1.18 -20.72 10.07
CA LEU A 162 -0.17 -19.98 9.28
C LEU A 162 -0.80 -18.99 8.31
N ALA A 163 -1.93 -19.34 7.69
CA ALA A 163 -2.67 -18.43 6.82
C ALA A 163 -3.24 -17.23 7.59
N GLU A 164 -3.84 -17.45 8.77
CA GLU A 164 -4.36 -16.38 9.63
C GLU A 164 -3.24 -15.45 10.15
N ARG A 165 -2.09 -16.03 10.52
CA ARG A 165 -0.90 -15.26 10.91
C ARG A 165 -0.33 -14.45 9.73
N ALA A 166 -0.37 -14.99 8.51
CA ALA A 166 0.05 -14.27 7.31
C ALA A 166 -0.86 -13.09 7.01
N GLU A 167 -2.18 -13.27 7.15
CA GLU A 167 -3.18 -12.22 7.01
C GLU A 167 -2.95 -11.09 8.03
N SER A 168 -2.73 -11.46 9.30
CA SER A 168 -2.41 -10.51 10.36
C SER A 168 -1.10 -9.74 10.07
N LEU A 169 -0.07 -10.44 9.57
CA LEU A 169 1.20 -9.82 9.19
C LEU A 169 1.03 -8.83 8.03
N LEU A 170 0.29 -9.22 6.99
CA LEU A 170 0.00 -8.35 5.85
C LEU A 170 -0.78 -7.12 6.28
N PHE A 171 -1.76 -7.27 7.17
CA PHE A 171 -2.52 -6.16 7.73
C PHE A 171 -1.60 -5.18 8.48
N SER A 172 -0.77 -5.66 9.42
CA SER A 172 0.17 -4.79 10.15
C SER A 172 1.20 -4.12 9.23
N LEU A 173 1.63 -4.82 8.17
CA LEU A 173 2.52 -4.26 7.15
C LEU A 173 1.85 -3.09 6.40
N LYS A 174 0.61 -3.25 5.93
CA LYS A 174 -0.15 -2.19 5.25
C LYS A 174 -0.46 -1.01 6.18
N GLN A 175 -0.63 -1.23 7.50
CA GLN A 175 -0.75 -0.13 8.48
C GLN A 175 0.56 0.64 8.65
N ARG A 176 1.71 -0.03 8.59
CA ARG A 176 3.04 0.61 8.70
C ARG A 176 3.43 1.35 7.42
N TYR A 177 2.98 0.86 6.26
CA TYR A 177 3.22 1.44 4.95
C TYR A 177 1.88 1.75 4.25
N PRO A 178 1.18 2.82 4.65
CA PRO A 178 -0.15 3.13 4.13
C PRO A 178 -0.16 3.55 2.65
N GLU A 179 0.99 3.98 2.12
CA GLU A 179 1.17 4.39 0.72
C GLU A 179 1.84 3.28 -0.11
N LEU A 180 1.80 2.03 0.38
CA LEU A 180 2.39 0.91 -0.33
C LEU A 180 1.73 0.75 -1.71
N SER A 181 2.57 0.66 -2.74
CA SER A 181 2.13 0.33 -4.09
C SER A 181 1.27 -0.95 -4.15
N GLN A 182 0.44 -1.08 -5.19
CA GLN A 182 -0.42 -2.26 -5.39
C GLN A 182 0.41 -3.55 -5.46
N THR A 183 -0.08 -4.61 -4.82
CA THR A 183 0.61 -5.91 -4.85
C THR A 183 0.49 -6.58 -6.21
N SER A 184 1.29 -7.61 -6.43
CA SER A 184 1.19 -8.50 -7.58
C SER A 184 -0.19 -9.16 -7.67
N LEU A 185 -0.79 -9.51 -6.52
CA LEU A 185 -2.16 -10.05 -6.49
C LEU A 185 -3.20 -8.98 -6.84
N ASP A 186 -3.10 -7.77 -6.31
CA ASP A 186 -4.00 -6.66 -6.64
C ASP A 186 -3.98 -6.37 -8.14
N THR A 187 -2.77 -6.31 -8.72
CA THR A 187 -2.57 -6.14 -10.17
C THR A 187 -3.25 -7.27 -10.95
N CYS A 188 -3.11 -8.51 -10.49
CA CYS A 188 -3.71 -9.67 -11.15
C CYS A 188 -5.25 -9.63 -11.07
N LYS A 189 -5.81 -9.31 -9.90
CA LYS A 189 -7.25 -9.12 -9.70
C LYS A 189 -7.79 -8.07 -10.67
N ILE A 190 -7.16 -6.91 -10.76
CA ILE A 190 -7.58 -5.83 -11.67
C ILE A 190 -7.51 -6.29 -13.13
N GLN A 191 -6.41 -6.94 -13.53
CA GLN A 191 -6.18 -7.35 -14.91
C GLN A 191 -7.21 -8.38 -15.42
N TYR A 192 -7.60 -9.33 -14.57
CA TYR A 192 -8.46 -10.45 -14.96
C TYR A 192 -9.91 -10.33 -14.47
N ASN A 193 -10.25 -9.26 -13.73
CA ASN A 193 -11.61 -9.01 -13.27
C ASN A 193 -12.60 -8.91 -14.45
N ARG A 194 -13.77 -9.54 -14.30
CA ARG A 194 -14.88 -9.49 -15.27
C ARG A 194 -16.12 -8.79 -14.73
N ASP A 195 -16.14 -8.43 -13.45
CA ASP A 195 -17.25 -7.70 -12.84
C ASP A 195 -17.11 -6.20 -13.17
N VAL A 196 -18.05 -5.68 -13.95
CA VAL A 196 -18.07 -4.28 -14.39
C VAL A 196 -18.28 -3.32 -13.19
N GLY A 197 -19.06 -3.72 -12.19
CA GLY A 197 -19.30 -2.91 -11.00
C GLY A 197 -18.02 -2.76 -10.17
N GLN A 198 -17.32 -3.87 -9.91
CA GLN A 198 -16.04 -3.85 -9.21
C GLN A 198 -14.98 -3.07 -10.00
N ALA A 199 -14.94 -3.21 -11.33
CA ALA A 199 -14.00 -2.45 -12.17
C ALA A 199 -14.23 -0.92 -12.08
N ILE A 200 -15.50 -0.48 -12.10
CA ILE A 200 -15.85 0.93 -11.93
C ILE A 200 -15.46 1.41 -10.53
N LEU A 201 -15.82 0.65 -9.49
CA LEU A 201 -15.53 1.03 -8.11
C LEU A 201 -14.03 1.11 -7.83
N GLU A 202 -13.24 0.12 -8.27
CA GLU A 202 -11.78 0.10 -8.14
C GLU A 202 -11.15 1.30 -8.86
N SER A 203 -11.43 1.45 -10.16
CA SER A 203 -10.75 2.46 -10.98
C SER A 203 -11.13 3.88 -10.55
N TYR A 204 -12.39 4.13 -10.22
CA TYR A 204 -12.84 5.46 -9.81
C TYR A 204 -12.32 5.83 -8.43
N SER A 205 -12.35 4.91 -7.45
CA SER A 205 -11.78 5.15 -6.13
C SER A 205 -10.27 5.41 -6.20
N ARG A 206 -9.52 4.66 -7.01
CA ARG A 206 -8.08 4.87 -7.19
C ARG A 206 -7.73 6.22 -7.81
N VAL A 207 -8.51 6.69 -8.79
CA VAL A 207 -8.32 8.03 -9.38
C VAL A 207 -8.57 9.13 -8.34
N LEU A 208 -9.63 8.99 -7.53
CA LEU A 208 -9.94 9.94 -6.46
C LEU A 208 -8.86 9.94 -5.37
N GLU A 209 -8.36 8.76 -5.00
CA GLU A 209 -7.27 8.59 -4.05
C GLU A 209 -6.01 9.35 -4.51
N GLY A 210 -5.58 9.12 -5.75
CA GLY A 210 -4.39 9.76 -6.32
C GLY A 210 -4.54 11.26 -6.50
N LEU A 211 -5.72 11.75 -6.90
CA LEU A 211 -5.98 13.19 -6.99
C LEU A 211 -5.93 13.85 -5.61
N ALA A 212 -6.58 13.25 -4.60
CA ALA A 212 -6.60 13.77 -3.25
C ALA A 212 -5.19 13.79 -2.62
N PHE A 213 -4.41 12.73 -2.82
CA PHE A 213 -3.00 12.66 -2.43
C PHE A 213 -2.18 13.81 -3.05
N ASN A 214 -2.31 14.02 -4.37
CA ASN A 214 -1.59 15.09 -5.07
C ASN A 214 -1.98 16.48 -4.55
N ILE A 215 -3.26 16.72 -4.25
CA ILE A 215 -3.70 18.00 -3.66
C ILE A 215 -3.06 18.22 -2.29
N VAL A 216 -2.98 17.20 -1.44
CA VAL A 216 -2.28 17.28 -0.14
C VAL A 216 -0.81 17.62 -0.36
N ALA A 217 -0.12 16.90 -1.24
CA ALA A 217 1.28 17.13 -1.55
C ALA A 217 1.55 18.55 -2.08
N TRP A 218 0.75 19.04 -3.03
CA TRP A 218 0.90 20.40 -3.56
C TRP A 218 0.67 21.48 -2.49
N ILE A 219 -0.24 21.27 -1.55
CA ILE A 219 -0.44 22.20 -0.43
C ILE A 219 0.76 22.18 0.53
N GLU A 220 1.33 21.00 0.82
CA GLU A 220 2.56 20.89 1.59
C GLU A 220 3.74 21.56 0.91
N ASP A 221 3.83 21.50 -0.42
CA ASP A 221 4.84 22.21 -1.21
C ASP A 221 4.75 23.72 -1.02
N VAL A 222 3.53 24.27 -1.03
CA VAL A 222 3.29 25.68 -0.75
C VAL A 222 3.68 26.03 0.69
N PHE A 223 3.36 25.19 1.67
CA PHE A 223 3.75 25.43 3.08
C PHE A 223 5.26 25.34 3.29
N PHE A 224 5.95 24.46 2.57
CA PHE A 224 7.40 24.37 2.59
C PHE A 224 8.04 25.67 2.07
N VAL A 225 7.57 26.20 0.95
CA VAL A 225 8.07 27.48 0.41
C VAL A 225 7.70 28.67 1.33
N ASP A 226 6.51 28.67 1.92
CA ASP A 226 6.09 29.68 2.90
C ASP A 226 7.01 29.71 4.14
N SER A 227 7.32 28.54 4.70
CA SER A 227 8.17 28.45 5.89
C SER A 227 9.62 28.83 5.61
N THR A 228 10.18 28.41 4.47
CA THR A 228 11.53 28.79 4.05
C THR A 228 11.66 30.29 3.76
N THR A 229 10.62 30.93 3.21
CA THR A 229 10.63 32.39 2.96
C THR A 229 10.63 33.20 4.25
N ARG A 230 9.84 32.78 5.26
CA ARG A 230 9.76 33.46 6.56
C ARG A 230 11.00 33.29 7.44
N ASN A 231 11.79 32.24 7.23
CA ASN A 231 13.03 31.98 7.97
C ASN A 231 14.25 32.73 7.37
N GLN A 232 14.07 33.45 6.26
CA GLN A 232 15.12 34.28 5.64
C GLN A 232 15.08 35.74 6.11
N ASP A 233 14.12 36.09 6.96
CA ASP A 233 14.02 37.37 7.69
C ASP A 233 14.50 37.18 9.15
#